data_AF-A0A1L8CQ42-F1
#
_entry.id   AF-A0A1L8CQ42-F1
#
_cell.length_a   1.000
_cell.length_b   1.000
_cell.length_c   1.000
_cell.angle_alpha   90.00
_cell.angle_beta   90.00
_cell.angle_gamma   90.00
#
_symmetry.space_group_name_H-M   'P 1'
#
loop_
_entity.id
_entity.type
_entity.pdbx_description
1 polymer ?
#
loop_
_entity_poly.entity_id
_entity_poly.type
_entity_poly.pdbx_seq_one_letter_code
_entity_poly.pdbx_strand_id
1 'polypeptide(L)'
;MSAKHPVISVTGSSGAGTSTAKVALEHIFRRENVTPAIVEGDCFHRFDRYEFREKSKEFAAAGKRLSHFSDEANLFDNIADLFKSYGEAGMGKARTYIHDDEEAKIYGVEPGRFTEWRDVGEGSDLLFYEGLHGGVEEVLPYTDLLLGIVPVVNLEWIQKIHRDTAMRGYSPEAVVENILSRMHDYIHFITPQFTNTDINFQRVPLVDTSNPFIARDVPTPDESVVVIRIRKPEKWGIDFPWLTSMLSGSFMSRRNTLVVPAGKMMFAMELILSPIIHDMMEKSRKG
;
A
#
# COMPACT_ATOMS: atom_id res chain seq x y z
N MET A 1 9.83 10.08 17.34
CA MET A 1 8.62 10.47 16.60
C MET A 1 7.64 11.11 17.55
N SER A 2 7.00 12.20 17.13
CA SER A 2 6.08 12.95 17.98
C SER A 2 4.84 12.12 18.26
N ALA A 3 4.52 11.90 19.54
CA ALA A 3 3.25 11.27 19.89
C ALA A 3 2.05 12.07 19.34
N LYS A 4 2.23 13.38 19.08
CA LYS A 4 1.20 14.33 18.72
C LYS A 4 0.68 14.21 17.29
N HIS A 5 1.54 13.89 16.33
CA HIS A 5 1.19 13.85 14.90
C HIS A 5 1.56 12.49 14.30
N PRO A 6 0.76 11.45 14.59
CA PRO A 6 1.09 10.10 14.16
C PRO A 6 1.02 9.93 12.64
N VAL A 7 1.92 9.07 12.13
CA VAL A 7 1.98 8.67 10.72
C VAL A 7 1.65 7.19 10.57
N ILE A 8 0.55 6.91 9.87
CA ILE A 8 0.14 5.57 9.45
C ILE A 8 0.48 5.41 7.97
N SER A 9 1.23 4.37 7.65
CA SER A 9 1.66 4.09 6.28
C SER A 9 1.23 2.69 5.85
N VAL A 10 0.62 2.60 4.68
CA VAL A 10 0.30 1.36 3.98
C VAL A 10 1.22 1.24 2.77
N THR A 11 2.03 0.18 2.76
CA THR A 11 2.79 -0.23 1.59
C THR A 11 2.22 -1.52 1.00
N GLY A 12 2.23 -1.63 -0.32
CA GLY A 12 1.77 -2.82 -1.01
C GLY A 12 2.18 -2.87 -2.46
N SER A 13 1.78 -3.92 -3.16
CA SER A 13 1.94 -4.00 -4.61
C SER A 13 0.63 -3.69 -5.32
N SER A 14 0.72 -3.29 -6.60
CA SER A 14 -0.47 -2.91 -7.37
C SER A 14 -1.41 -4.11 -7.52
N GLY A 15 -2.64 -4.00 -7.02
CA GLY A 15 -3.62 -5.10 -7.02
C GLY A 15 -3.66 -5.92 -5.73
N ALA A 16 -2.81 -5.60 -4.75
CA ALA A 16 -2.73 -6.29 -3.46
C ALA A 16 -3.99 -6.21 -2.58
N GLY A 17 -4.94 -5.34 -2.93
CA GLY A 17 -6.07 -5.00 -2.07
C GLY A 17 -5.76 -3.85 -1.11
N THR A 18 -4.82 -2.96 -1.46
CA THR A 18 -4.56 -1.73 -0.68
C THR A 18 -5.82 -0.88 -0.57
N SER A 19 -6.67 -0.85 -1.60
CA SER A 19 -8.01 -0.21 -1.55
C SER A 19 -8.91 -0.80 -0.45
N THR A 20 -8.85 -2.12 -0.19
CA THR A 20 -9.57 -2.74 0.93
C THR A 20 -9.04 -2.24 2.27
N ALA A 21 -7.72 -2.04 2.39
CA ALA A 21 -7.10 -1.48 3.58
C ALA A 21 -7.46 -0.01 3.78
N LYS A 22 -7.47 0.80 2.72
CA LYS A 22 -7.95 2.19 2.73
C LYS A 22 -9.37 2.28 3.27
N VAL A 23 -10.31 1.50 2.71
CA VAL A 23 -11.71 1.47 3.16
C VAL A 23 -11.82 1.05 4.64
N ALA A 24 -11.08 0.02 5.07
CA ALA A 24 -11.09 -0.41 6.46
C ALA A 24 -10.58 0.70 7.40
N LEU A 25 -9.50 1.40 7.03
CA LEU A 25 -8.97 2.52 7.80
C LEU A 25 -9.93 3.71 7.83
N GLU A 26 -10.57 4.06 6.71
CA GLU A 26 -11.60 5.10 6.64
C GLU A 26 -12.78 4.80 7.57
N HIS A 27 -13.23 3.55 7.64
CA HIS A 27 -14.25 3.13 8.60
C HIS A 27 -13.80 3.34 10.06
N ILE A 28 -12.55 2.98 10.37
CA ILE A 28 -11.99 3.16 11.71
C ILE A 28 -11.90 4.65 12.03
N PHE A 29 -11.34 5.47 11.14
CA PHE A 29 -11.22 6.91 11.33
C PHE A 29 -12.57 7.56 11.57
N ARG A 30 -13.59 7.17 10.80
CA ARG A 30 -14.97 7.64 10.99
C ARG A 30 -15.52 7.24 12.37
N ARG A 31 -15.30 6.02 12.84
CA ARG A 31 -15.78 5.55 14.15
C ARG A 31 -15.08 6.22 15.33
N GLU A 32 -13.78 6.50 15.18
CA GLU A 32 -12.95 7.15 16.20
C GLU A 32 -13.01 8.70 16.12
N ASN A 33 -13.79 9.24 15.19
CA ASN A 33 -13.89 10.68 14.89
C ASN A 33 -12.51 11.32 14.66
N VAL A 34 -11.74 10.68 13.79
CA VAL A 34 -10.39 11.08 13.35
C VAL A 34 -10.49 11.68 11.95
N THR A 35 -9.86 12.83 11.75
CA THR A 35 -9.72 13.51 10.46
C THR A 35 -8.33 13.21 9.89
N PRO A 36 -8.17 12.25 8.96
CA PRO A 36 -6.88 11.94 8.38
C PRO A 36 -6.50 12.93 7.26
N ALA A 37 -5.21 13.27 7.17
CA ALA A 37 -4.63 13.76 5.92
C ALA A 37 -4.26 12.55 5.06
N ILE A 38 -5.01 12.32 3.99
CA ILE A 38 -4.79 11.19 3.08
C ILE A 38 -3.86 11.61 1.96
N VAL A 39 -2.78 10.87 1.76
CA VAL A 39 -1.81 11.09 0.69
C VAL A 39 -1.53 9.78 -0.05
N GLU A 40 -1.66 9.82 -1.37
CA GLU A 40 -1.43 8.68 -2.25
C GLU A 40 0.01 8.69 -2.78
N GLY A 41 0.62 7.52 -2.91
CA GLY A 41 2.06 7.41 -3.18
C GLY A 41 2.48 7.81 -4.60
N ASP A 42 1.57 7.75 -5.57
CA ASP A 42 1.83 8.21 -6.94
C ASP A 42 2.03 9.73 -7.06
N CYS A 43 1.63 10.48 -6.03
CA CYS A 43 1.96 11.89 -5.87
C CYS A 43 3.49 12.12 -5.86
N PHE A 44 4.26 11.08 -5.55
CA PHE A 44 5.72 11.10 -5.43
C PHE A 44 6.44 10.38 -6.59
N HIS A 45 5.73 10.00 -7.66
CA HIS A 45 6.40 9.60 -8.90
C HIS A 45 7.28 10.74 -9.41
N ARG A 46 8.49 10.46 -9.91
CA ARG A 46 9.39 11.48 -10.45
C ARG A 46 8.88 12.06 -11.76
N PHE A 47 8.22 11.23 -12.58
CA PHE A 47 7.77 11.56 -13.92
C PHE A 47 6.26 11.40 -14.04
N ASP A 48 5.62 12.32 -14.75
CA ASP A 48 4.22 12.20 -15.10
C ASP A 48 4.00 11.10 -16.17
N ARG A 49 2.75 10.84 -16.56
CA ARG A 49 2.43 9.77 -17.52
C ARG A 49 3.15 9.91 -18.86
N TYR A 50 3.32 11.15 -19.32
CA TYR A 50 3.91 11.46 -20.62
C TYR A 50 5.43 11.45 -20.54
N GLU A 51 5.99 12.06 -19.50
CA GLU A 51 7.43 12.04 -19.22
C GLU A 51 7.93 10.62 -18.99
N PHE A 52 7.20 9.80 -18.23
CA PHE A 52 7.56 8.41 -17.96
C PHE A 52 7.64 7.60 -19.26
N ARG A 53 6.76 7.86 -20.23
CA ARG A 53 6.79 7.18 -21.54
C ARG A 53 8.05 7.54 -22.32
N GLU A 54 8.43 8.81 -22.36
CA GLU A 54 9.65 9.23 -23.05
C GLU A 54 10.91 8.72 -22.34
N LYS A 55 10.96 8.82 -21.00
CA LYS A 55 12.07 8.27 -20.21
C LYS A 55 12.18 6.76 -20.36
N SER A 56 11.07 6.04 -20.41
CA SER A 56 11.08 4.60 -20.68
C SER A 56 11.75 4.25 -22.02
N LYS A 57 11.57 5.07 -23.06
CA LYS A 57 12.25 4.88 -24.37
C LYS A 57 13.75 5.16 -24.26
N GLU A 58 14.15 6.23 -23.57
CA GLU A 58 15.56 6.54 -23.33
C GLU A 58 16.28 5.40 -22.58
N PHE A 59 15.65 4.87 -21.53
CA PHE A 59 16.16 3.73 -20.77
C PHE A 59 16.27 2.48 -21.63
N ALA A 60 15.24 2.18 -22.42
CA ALA A 60 15.26 1.03 -23.32
C ALA A 60 16.38 1.12 -24.36
N ALA A 61 16.64 2.32 -24.91
CA ALA A 61 17.74 2.55 -25.85
C ALA A 61 19.12 2.32 -25.20
N ALA A 62 19.24 2.54 -23.88
CA ALA A 62 20.44 2.25 -23.10
C ALA A 62 20.50 0.80 -22.59
N GLY A 63 19.58 -0.09 -23.01
CA GLY A 63 19.52 -1.47 -22.54
C GLY A 63 19.04 -1.64 -21.09
N LYS A 64 18.44 -0.59 -20.51
CA LYS A 64 17.84 -0.59 -19.17
C LYS A 64 16.31 -0.58 -19.26
N ARG A 65 15.64 -0.74 -18.13
CA ARG A 65 14.18 -0.61 -18.02
C ARG A 65 13.85 0.31 -16.87
N LEU A 66 12.91 1.24 -17.09
CA LEU A 66 12.36 2.10 -16.07
C LEU A 66 11.08 1.47 -15.53
N SER A 67 10.98 1.33 -14.22
CA SER A 67 9.80 0.76 -13.54
C SER A 67 9.27 1.75 -12.53
N HIS A 68 7.96 1.80 -12.33
CA HIS A 68 7.36 2.52 -11.20
C HIS A 68 7.80 2.00 -9.82
N PHE A 69 8.54 0.90 -9.75
CA PHE A 69 9.10 0.39 -8.50
C PHE A 69 10.44 1.02 -8.13
N SER A 70 11.21 1.55 -9.08
CA SER A 70 12.57 2.01 -8.83
C SER A 70 12.63 3.38 -8.16
N ASP A 71 13.75 3.64 -7.49
CA ASP A 71 14.19 4.94 -7.01
C ASP A 71 14.34 5.98 -8.13
N GLU A 72 14.73 5.55 -9.33
CA GLU A 72 14.81 6.44 -10.51
C GLU A 72 13.43 7.01 -10.91
N ALA A 73 12.35 6.25 -10.70
CA ALA A 73 10.99 6.67 -11.04
C ALA A 73 10.22 7.33 -9.89
N ASN A 74 10.82 7.46 -8.70
CA ASN A 74 10.15 7.91 -7.48
C ASN A 74 11.00 8.91 -6.69
N LEU A 75 10.35 9.64 -5.81
CA LEU A 75 10.95 10.66 -4.94
C LEU A 75 10.91 10.18 -3.47
N PHE A 76 11.71 9.17 -3.12
CA PHE A 76 11.69 8.58 -1.76
C PHE A 76 12.02 9.61 -0.67
N ASP A 77 13.01 10.47 -0.91
CA ASP A 77 13.35 11.57 0.00
C ASP A 77 12.15 12.50 0.25
N ASN A 78 11.35 12.80 -0.78
CA ASN A 78 10.17 13.64 -0.63
C ASN A 78 9.06 12.96 0.18
N ILE A 79 8.93 11.61 0.11
CA ILE A 79 8.01 10.87 0.97
C ILE A 79 8.49 10.94 2.43
N ALA A 80 9.79 10.77 2.65
CA ALA A 80 10.40 10.90 3.97
C ALA A 80 10.25 12.31 4.54
N ASP A 81 10.43 13.35 3.71
CA ASP A 81 10.23 14.75 4.08
C ASP A 81 8.77 15.03 4.46
N LEU A 82 7.80 14.46 3.73
CA LEU A 82 6.38 14.54 4.10
C LEU A 82 6.15 13.93 5.49
N PHE A 83 6.64 12.72 5.73
CA PHE A 83 6.39 12.01 7.00
C PHE A 83 7.06 12.73 8.17
N LYS A 84 8.30 13.17 7.97
CA LYS A 84 9.05 13.94 8.95
C LYS A 84 8.36 15.27 9.27
N SER A 85 8.04 16.06 8.24
CA SER A 85 7.42 17.38 8.45
C SER A 85 6.07 17.25 9.13
N TYR A 86 5.27 16.26 8.74
CA TYR A 86 4.00 15.97 9.40
C TYR A 86 4.20 15.57 10.87
N GLY A 87 5.14 14.66 11.15
CA GLY A 87 5.45 14.25 12.51
C GLY A 87 5.92 15.41 13.39
N GLU A 88 6.62 16.40 12.84
CA GLU A 88 7.13 17.56 13.56
C GLU A 88 6.09 18.67 13.75
N ALA A 89 5.28 18.97 12.73
CA ALA A 89 4.45 20.17 12.67
C ALA A 89 2.97 19.92 12.34
N GLY A 90 2.56 18.67 12.09
CA GLY A 90 1.22 18.32 11.61
C GLY A 90 0.95 18.77 10.17
N MET A 91 1.98 19.18 9.43
CA MET A 91 1.86 19.65 8.04
C MET A 91 3.02 19.15 7.21
N GLY A 92 2.80 18.94 5.92
CA GLY A 92 3.84 18.62 4.96
C GLY A 92 3.44 19.04 3.55
N LYS A 93 4.21 18.62 2.56
CA LYS A 93 3.92 18.93 1.16
C LYS A 93 3.62 17.69 0.36
N ALA A 94 2.55 17.76 -0.43
CA ALA A 94 2.21 16.75 -1.43
C ALA A 94 1.66 17.45 -2.67
N ARG A 95 1.75 16.77 -3.81
CA ARG A 95 0.98 17.11 -5.02
C ARG A 95 -0.10 16.06 -5.23
N THR A 96 -0.90 16.18 -6.28
CA THR A 96 -1.89 15.18 -6.67
C THR A 96 -1.58 14.72 -8.08
N TYR A 97 -1.53 13.40 -8.30
CA TYR A 97 -1.45 12.82 -9.64
C TYR A 97 -2.87 12.62 -10.17
N ILE A 98 -3.20 13.23 -11.31
CA ILE A 98 -4.57 13.19 -11.83
C ILE A 98 -4.79 11.89 -12.61
N HIS A 99 -5.73 11.07 -12.18
CA HIS A 99 -5.98 9.77 -12.79
C HIS A 99 -6.88 9.86 -14.02
N ASP A 100 -7.96 10.63 -13.92
CA ASP A 100 -9.07 10.65 -14.87
C ASP A 100 -9.71 12.04 -15.04
N ASP A 101 -10.70 12.11 -15.93
CA ASP A 101 -11.38 13.34 -16.29
C ASP A 101 -12.24 13.93 -15.17
N GLU A 102 -12.66 13.14 -14.17
CA GLU A 102 -13.43 13.66 -13.03
C GLU A 102 -12.51 14.42 -12.09
N GLU A 103 -11.35 13.86 -11.77
CA GLU A 103 -10.31 14.57 -11.02
C GLU A 103 -9.80 15.80 -11.78
N ALA A 104 -9.65 15.69 -13.10
CA ALA A 104 -9.24 16.82 -13.93
C ALA A 104 -10.18 18.02 -13.82
N LYS A 105 -11.50 17.78 -13.69
CA LYS A 105 -12.49 18.86 -13.47
C LYS A 105 -12.33 19.53 -12.11
N ILE A 106 -11.94 18.79 -11.08
CA ILE A 106 -11.74 19.30 -9.71
C ILE A 106 -10.47 20.15 -9.64
N TYR A 107 -9.38 19.65 -10.21
CA TYR A 107 -8.05 20.26 -10.07
C TYR A 107 -7.64 21.18 -11.23
N GLY A 108 -8.36 21.15 -12.35
CA GLY A 108 -8.03 21.94 -13.54
C GLY A 108 -6.74 21.49 -14.23
N VAL A 109 -6.32 20.25 -14.01
CA VAL A 109 -5.08 19.65 -14.53
C VAL A 109 -5.41 18.41 -15.35
N GLU A 110 -4.73 18.21 -16.48
CA GLU A 110 -5.00 17.10 -17.41
C GLU A 110 -4.71 15.72 -16.77
N PRO A 111 -5.50 14.67 -17.08
CA PRO A 111 -5.19 13.31 -16.64
C PRO A 111 -3.79 12.86 -17.03
N GLY A 112 -3.10 12.25 -16.09
CA GLY A 112 -1.71 11.80 -16.22
C GLY A 112 -0.67 12.88 -15.94
N ARG A 113 -1.07 14.05 -15.46
CA ARG A 113 -0.18 15.12 -14.98
C ARG A 113 -0.24 15.26 -13.46
N PHE A 114 0.71 16.00 -12.90
CA PHE A 114 0.68 16.41 -11.50
C PHE A 114 0.10 17.81 -11.34
N THR A 115 -0.56 18.05 -10.21
CA THR A 115 -0.74 19.41 -9.70
C THR A 115 0.58 19.98 -9.18
N GLU A 116 0.58 21.27 -8.87
CA GLU A 116 1.63 21.87 -8.06
C GLU A 116 1.68 21.26 -6.65
N TRP A 117 2.84 21.35 -6.01
CA TRP A 117 3.00 21.00 -4.60
C TRP A 117 2.20 21.96 -3.73
N ARG A 118 1.47 21.42 -2.75
CA ARG A 118 0.66 22.16 -1.80
C ARG A 118 0.89 21.67 -0.38
N ASP A 119 0.61 22.54 0.57
CA ASP A 119 0.60 22.15 1.98
C ASP A 119 -0.60 21.20 2.23
N VAL A 120 -0.34 20.16 3.02
CA VAL A 120 -1.31 19.15 3.43
C VAL A 120 -1.16 18.89 4.92
N GLY A 121 -2.23 18.43 5.58
CA GLY A 121 -2.20 18.09 7.00
C GLY A 121 -2.77 19.15 7.95
N GLU A 122 -3.03 20.37 7.48
CA GLU A 122 -3.60 21.40 8.35
C GLU A 122 -4.94 20.94 8.96
N GLY A 123 -4.98 20.90 10.29
CA GLY A 123 -6.16 20.47 11.05
C GLY A 123 -6.42 18.96 11.07
N SER A 124 -5.54 18.12 10.50
CA SER A 124 -5.69 16.68 10.58
C SER A 124 -5.14 16.09 11.89
N ASP A 125 -5.76 15.00 12.31
CA ASP A 125 -5.40 14.25 13.50
C ASP A 125 -4.20 13.31 13.24
N LEU A 126 -4.06 12.80 12.01
CA LEU A 126 -2.98 11.91 11.59
C LEU A 126 -2.70 12.01 10.08
N LEU A 127 -1.51 11.59 9.67
CA LEU A 127 -1.16 11.37 8.27
C LEU A 127 -1.43 9.91 7.92
N PHE A 128 -2.18 9.70 6.85
CA PHE A 128 -2.40 8.39 6.26
C PHE A 128 -1.81 8.35 4.85
N TYR A 129 -0.74 7.57 4.69
CA TYR A 129 -0.10 7.34 3.40
C TYR A 129 -0.46 5.96 2.85
N GLU A 130 -0.81 5.89 1.56
CA GLU A 130 -1.00 4.63 0.84
C GLU A 130 -0.20 4.64 -0.46
N GLY A 131 0.69 3.67 -0.67
CA GLY A 131 1.43 3.58 -1.92
C GLY A 131 2.31 2.35 -2.04
N LEU A 132 3.15 2.33 -3.09
CA LEU A 132 4.10 1.24 -3.32
C LEU A 132 5.34 1.35 -2.43
N HIS A 133 5.61 2.53 -1.86
CA HIS A 133 6.88 2.87 -1.19
C HIS A 133 6.69 3.37 0.24
N GLY A 134 5.59 2.98 0.89
CA GLY A 134 5.28 3.41 2.26
C GLY A 134 6.20 2.82 3.34
N GLY A 135 7.10 1.90 2.98
CA GLY A 135 8.03 1.22 3.88
C GLY A 135 9.46 1.12 3.35
N VAL A 136 9.86 2.01 2.45
CA VAL A 136 11.27 2.17 2.02
C VAL A 136 12.12 2.65 3.20
N GLU A 137 13.45 2.50 3.12
CA GLU A 137 14.36 2.77 4.24
C GLU A 137 14.25 4.22 4.75
N GLU A 138 14.09 5.17 3.83
CA GLU A 138 14.02 6.61 4.07
C GLU A 138 12.85 7.01 4.96
N VAL A 139 11.73 6.27 4.92
CA VAL A 139 10.51 6.60 5.66
C VAL A 139 10.42 5.91 7.03
N LEU A 140 11.16 4.82 7.26
CA LEU A 140 11.04 3.99 8.48
C LEU A 140 11.20 4.76 9.80
N PRO A 141 12.13 5.73 9.92
CA PRO A 141 12.26 6.51 11.17
C PRO A 141 11.02 7.35 11.48
N TYR A 142 10.16 7.58 10.48
CA TYR A 142 9.04 8.49 10.52
C TYR A 142 7.67 7.80 10.46
N THR A 143 7.59 6.49 10.66
CA THR A 143 6.33 5.74 10.70
C THR A 143 6.00 5.25 12.10
N ASP A 144 4.77 5.48 12.57
CA ASP A 144 4.29 4.98 13.87
C ASP A 144 3.58 3.62 13.74
N LEU A 145 2.91 3.41 12.61
CA LEU A 145 2.31 2.13 12.21
C LEU A 145 2.52 1.90 10.71
N LEU A 146 3.27 0.84 10.38
CA LEU A 146 3.52 0.44 9.00
C LEU A 146 2.81 -0.88 8.65
N LEU A 147 1.89 -0.82 7.70
CA LEU A 147 1.10 -1.96 7.23
C LEU A 147 1.60 -2.42 5.87
N GLY A 148 1.79 -3.74 5.71
CA GLY A 148 2.12 -4.36 4.43
C GLY A 148 0.92 -5.12 3.88
N ILE A 149 0.40 -4.71 2.72
CA ILE A 149 -0.71 -5.39 2.04
C ILE A 149 -0.17 -6.00 0.75
N VAL A 150 -0.16 -7.33 0.66
CA VAL A 150 0.57 -8.01 -0.42
C VAL A 150 -0.11 -9.32 -0.81
N PRO A 151 -0.32 -9.64 -2.09
CA PRO A 151 -0.68 -10.98 -2.50
C PRO A 151 0.59 -11.83 -2.63
N VAL A 152 0.47 -13.16 -2.66
CA VAL A 152 1.60 -13.97 -3.15
C VAL A 152 1.93 -13.58 -4.60
N VAL A 153 3.20 -13.69 -4.98
CA VAL A 153 3.72 -13.23 -6.29
C VAL A 153 2.89 -13.79 -7.45
N ASN A 154 2.51 -15.06 -7.40
CA ASN A 154 1.68 -15.69 -8.44
C ASN A 154 0.32 -14.97 -8.59
N LEU A 155 -0.34 -14.63 -7.47
CA LEU A 155 -1.61 -13.90 -7.51
C LEU A 155 -1.40 -12.46 -8.02
N GLU A 156 -0.30 -11.81 -7.66
CA GLU A 156 0.05 -10.48 -8.18
C GLU A 156 0.14 -10.49 -9.71
N TRP A 157 0.82 -11.51 -10.27
CA TRP A 157 0.97 -11.66 -11.70
C TRP A 157 -0.36 -11.98 -12.39
N ILE A 158 -1.17 -12.89 -11.83
CA ILE A 158 -2.52 -13.19 -12.36
C ILE A 158 -3.34 -11.89 -12.44
N GLN A 159 -3.36 -11.09 -11.38
CA GLN A 159 -4.06 -9.81 -11.33
C GLN A 159 -3.50 -8.79 -12.33
N LYS A 160 -2.17 -8.75 -12.52
CA LYS A 160 -1.53 -7.87 -13.51
C LYS A 160 -1.94 -8.27 -14.93
N ILE A 161 -1.86 -9.56 -15.25
CA ILE A 161 -2.21 -10.11 -16.55
C ILE A 161 -3.66 -9.78 -16.89
N HIS A 162 -4.61 -10.08 -15.99
CA HIS A 162 -6.02 -9.82 -16.23
C HIS A 162 -6.33 -8.34 -16.42
N ARG A 163 -5.71 -7.45 -15.64
CA ARG A 163 -5.88 -6.00 -15.83
C ARG A 163 -5.34 -5.53 -17.17
N ASP A 164 -4.19 -6.04 -17.58
CA ASP A 164 -3.53 -5.61 -18.82
C ASP A 164 -4.20 -6.21 -20.08
N THR A 165 -4.70 -7.44 -20.02
CA THR A 165 -5.40 -8.08 -21.16
C THR A 165 -6.83 -7.54 -21.31
N ALA A 166 -7.59 -7.42 -20.21
CA ALA A 166 -8.99 -6.99 -20.26
C ALA A 166 -9.16 -5.49 -20.54
N MET A 167 -8.28 -4.63 -19.97
CA MET A 167 -8.42 -3.17 -20.14
C MET A 167 -7.56 -2.59 -21.26
N ARG A 168 -6.48 -3.26 -21.67
CA ARG A 168 -5.47 -2.65 -22.57
C ARG A 168 -5.14 -3.49 -23.81
N GLY A 169 -5.70 -4.69 -23.95
CA GLY A 169 -5.58 -5.51 -25.16
C GLY A 169 -4.16 -5.97 -25.49
N TYR A 170 -3.26 -6.05 -24.49
CA TYR A 170 -1.89 -6.52 -24.71
C TYR A 170 -1.84 -8.00 -25.09
N SER A 171 -0.85 -8.38 -25.89
CA SER A 171 -0.55 -9.80 -26.15
C SER A 171 0.03 -10.47 -24.89
N PRO A 172 -0.15 -11.79 -24.72
CA PRO A 172 0.44 -12.53 -23.59
C PRO A 172 1.96 -12.32 -23.46
N GLU A 173 2.68 -12.27 -24.57
CA GLU A 173 4.14 -12.07 -24.63
C GLU A 173 4.54 -10.68 -24.11
N ALA A 174 3.80 -9.65 -24.50
CA ALA A 174 4.04 -8.28 -24.04
C ALA A 174 3.84 -8.15 -22.51
N VAL A 175 2.88 -8.90 -21.95
CA VAL A 175 2.64 -8.94 -20.50
C VAL A 175 3.78 -9.66 -19.78
N VAL A 176 4.27 -10.78 -20.32
CA VAL A 176 5.43 -11.50 -19.77
C VAL A 176 6.67 -10.59 -19.75
N GLU A 177 6.98 -9.92 -20.86
CA GLU A 177 8.09 -8.97 -20.93
C GLU A 177 7.94 -7.84 -19.92
N ASN A 178 6.73 -7.30 -19.75
CA ASN A 178 6.46 -6.26 -18.76
C ASN A 178 6.74 -6.74 -17.32
N ILE A 179 6.26 -7.94 -16.97
CA ILE A 179 6.50 -8.54 -15.64
C ILE A 179 8.01 -8.71 -15.42
N LEU A 180 8.71 -9.36 -16.36
CA LEU A 180 10.16 -9.58 -16.26
C LEU A 180 10.94 -8.28 -16.13
N SER A 181 10.56 -7.25 -16.89
CA SER A 181 11.23 -5.95 -16.90
C SER A 181 11.21 -5.23 -15.55
N ARG A 182 10.30 -5.62 -14.65
CA ARG A 182 10.11 -5.00 -13.34
C ARG A 182 10.58 -5.87 -12.18
N MET A 183 10.96 -7.13 -12.43
CA MET A 183 11.32 -8.09 -11.38
C MET A 183 12.55 -7.66 -10.59
N HIS A 184 13.53 -7.05 -11.25
CA HIS A 184 14.70 -6.49 -10.58
C HIS A 184 14.25 -5.51 -9.50
N ASP A 185 13.48 -4.50 -9.87
CA ASP A 185 13.07 -3.44 -8.94
C ASP A 185 12.04 -3.93 -7.92
N TYR A 186 11.22 -4.92 -8.27
CA TYR A 186 10.33 -5.56 -7.31
C TYR A 186 11.14 -6.19 -6.16
N ILE A 187 12.19 -6.94 -6.49
CA ILE A 187 13.05 -7.59 -5.49
C ILE A 187 13.82 -6.56 -4.66
N HIS A 188 14.32 -5.48 -5.28
CA HIS A 188 15.19 -4.52 -4.59
C HIS A 188 14.43 -3.41 -3.85
N PHE A 189 13.25 -3.02 -4.32
CA PHE A 189 12.52 -1.87 -3.76
C PHE A 189 11.16 -2.22 -3.16
N ILE A 190 10.48 -3.30 -3.58
CA ILE A 190 9.16 -3.68 -3.04
C ILE A 190 9.29 -4.71 -1.93
N THR A 191 9.90 -5.86 -2.20
CA THR A 191 9.95 -6.97 -1.23
C THR A 191 10.63 -6.61 0.11
N PRO A 192 11.70 -5.79 0.17
CA PRO A 192 12.38 -5.50 1.43
C PRO A 192 11.50 -4.72 2.42
N GLN A 193 10.54 -3.92 1.92
CA GLN A 193 9.64 -3.13 2.77
C GLN A 193 8.82 -4.00 3.73
N PHE A 194 8.40 -5.19 3.28
CA PHE A 194 7.64 -6.15 4.12
C PHE A 194 8.47 -6.75 5.25
N THR A 195 9.79 -6.57 5.22
CA THR A 195 10.72 -6.90 6.32
C THR A 195 10.67 -5.86 7.42
N ASN A 196 10.08 -4.68 7.21
CA ASN A 196 10.03 -3.58 8.18
C ASN A 196 8.64 -3.26 8.73
N THR A 197 7.58 -3.67 8.02
CA THR A 197 6.18 -3.51 8.45
C THR A 197 5.88 -4.07 9.84
N ASP A 198 5.03 -3.38 10.60
CA ASP A 198 4.51 -3.86 11.88
C ASP A 198 3.55 -5.04 11.68
N ILE A 199 2.69 -4.96 10.66
CA ILE A 199 1.68 -5.98 10.34
C ILE A 199 1.66 -6.23 8.83
N ASN A 200 1.85 -7.48 8.42
CA ASN A 200 1.64 -7.92 7.03
C ASN A 200 0.32 -8.64 6.90
N PHE A 201 -0.48 -8.26 5.91
CA PHE A 201 -1.66 -8.96 5.42
C PHE A 201 -1.31 -9.56 4.06
N GLN A 202 -1.00 -10.85 4.05
CA GLN A 202 -0.61 -11.56 2.84
C GLN A 202 -1.77 -12.39 2.29
N ARG A 203 -2.28 -12.07 1.10
CA ARG A 203 -3.33 -12.86 0.45
C ARG A 203 -2.75 -14.06 -0.30
N VAL A 204 -3.25 -15.26 0.02
CA VAL A 204 -2.77 -16.54 -0.51
C VAL A 204 -3.95 -17.32 -1.12
N PRO A 205 -3.99 -17.54 -2.45
CA PRO A 205 -4.93 -18.46 -3.07
C PRO A 205 -4.74 -19.89 -2.59
N LEU A 206 -5.85 -20.61 -2.43
CA LEU A 206 -5.89 -22.05 -2.16
C LEU A 206 -6.20 -22.89 -3.41
N VAL A 207 -6.20 -22.25 -4.58
CA VAL A 207 -6.37 -22.86 -5.91
C VAL A 207 -5.03 -22.96 -6.64
N ASP A 208 -5.00 -23.71 -7.74
CA ASP A 208 -3.81 -23.86 -8.56
C ASP A 208 -3.42 -22.54 -9.23
N THR A 209 -2.31 -21.96 -8.76
CA THR A 209 -1.69 -20.76 -9.33
C THR A 209 -0.28 -21.04 -9.83
N SER A 210 0.07 -22.31 -10.04
CA SER A 210 1.42 -22.76 -10.42
C SER A 210 1.91 -22.15 -11.74
N ASN A 211 1.01 -21.94 -12.70
CA ASN A 211 1.27 -21.19 -13.92
C ASN A 211 0.32 -19.97 -14.04
N PRO A 212 0.76 -18.78 -13.57
CA PRO A 212 -0.08 -17.58 -13.57
C PRO A 212 -0.38 -17.02 -14.97
N PHE A 213 0.37 -17.42 -16.00
CA PHE A 213 0.23 -16.91 -17.38
C PHE A 213 -0.93 -17.54 -18.16
N ILE A 214 -1.47 -18.67 -17.67
CA ILE A 214 -2.62 -19.35 -18.27
C ILE A 214 -3.85 -19.32 -17.37
N ALA A 215 -3.79 -18.58 -16.25
CA ALA A 215 -4.91 -18.44 -15.34
C ALA A 215 -6.09 -17.79 -16.07
N ARG A 216 -7.27 -18.42 -15.98
CA ARG A 216 -8.48 -17.95 -16.65
C ARG A 216 -9.18 -16.83 -15.89
N ASP A 217 -9.07 -16.89 -14.57
CA ASP A 217 -9.74 -16.00 -13.64
C ASP A 217 -8.77 -15.63 -12.51
N VAL A 218 -9.02 -14.47 -11.89
CA VAL A 218 -8.35 -14.07 -10.65
C VAL A 218 -9.01 -14.84 -9.50
N PRO A 219 -8.25 -15.60 -8.67
CA PRO A 219 -8.81 -16.26 -7.50
C PRO A 219 -9.65 -15.31 -6.65
N THR A 220 -10.85 -15.75 -6.29
CA THR A 220 -11.80 -14.99 -5.47
C THR A 220 -11.36 -14.95 -4.00
N PRO A 221 -11.97 -14.08 -3.16
CA PRO A 221 -11.73 -14.12 -1.71
C PRO A 221 -12.09 -15.47 -1.07
N ASP A 222 -13.12 -16.16 -1.56
CA ASP A 222 -13.52 -17.45 -1.00
C ASP A 222 -12.54 -18.58 -1.36
N GLU A 223 -11.82 -18.43 -2.47
CA GLU A 223 -10.72 -19.30 -2.89
C GLU A 223 -9.38 -18.90 -2.27
N SER A 224 -9.37 -18.01 -1.28
CA SER A 224 -8.16 -17.46 -0.69
C SER A 224 -8.22 -17.39 0.84
N VAL A 225 -7.03 -17.38 1.45
CA VAL A 225 -6.84 -16.98 2.84
C VAL A 225 -5.97 -15.72 2.91
N VAL A 226 -6.00 -15.05 4.06
CA VAL A 226 -5.06 -13.98 4.40
C VAL A 226 -4.22 -14.42 5.58
N VAL A 227 -2.92 -14.40 5.40
CA VAL A 227 -1.93 -14.64 6.44
C VAL A 227 -1.57 -13.29 7.06
N ILE A 228 -1.97 -13.10 8.32
CA ILE A 228 -1.75 -11.88 9.08
C ILE A 228 -0.58 -12.10 10.03
N ARG A 229 0.60 -11.57 9.69
CA ARG A 229 1.80 -11.64 10.53
C ARG A 229 1.98 -10.33 11.28
N ILE A 230 2.01 -10.39 12.60
CA ILE A 230 2.26 -9.23 13.47
C ILE A 230 3.68 -9.33 14.01
N ARG A 231 4.54 -8.35 13.73
CA ARG A 231 5.97 -8.38 14.07
C ARG A 231 6.19 -8.51 15.58
N LYS A 232 5.50 -7.68 16.36
CA LYS A 232 5.58 -7.60 17.82
C LYS A 232 4.17 -7.61 18.41
N PRO A 233 3.51 -8.77 18.57
CA PRO A 233 2.14 -8.85 19.08
C PRO A 233 1.98 -8.20 20.46
N GLU A 234 3.00 -8.29 21.31
CA GLU A 234 3.05 -7.69 22.64
C GLU A 234 3.05 -6.15 22.62
N LYS A 235 3.63 -5.51 21.59
CA LYS A 235 3.61 -4.04 21.42
C LYS A 235 2.18 -3.53 21.28
N TRP A 236 1.31 -4.33 20.66
CA TRP A 236 -0.04 -3.96 20.26
C TRP A 236 -1.13 -4.62 21.12
N GLY A 237 -0.76 -5.36 22.16
CA GLY A 237 -1.73 -6.03 23.04
C GLY A 237 -2.61 -7.06 22.31
N ILE A 238 -2.07 -7.76 21.31
CA ILE A 238 -2.88 -8.67 20.48
C ILE A 238 -3.33 -9.90 21.27
N ASP A 239 -4.65 -10.08 21.36
CA ASP A 239 -5.28 -11.29 21.89
C ASP A 239 -5.66 -12.23 20.73
N PHE A 240 -4.75 -13.16 20.40
CA PHE A 240 -5.02 -14.16 19.35
C PHE A 240 -6.19 -15.09 19.68
N PRO A 241 -6.34 -15.63 20.90
CA PRO A 241 -7.54 -16.39 21.27
C PRO A 241 -8.85 -15.64 20.97
N TRP A 242 -8.95 -14.37 21.36
CA TRP A 242 -10.11 -13.54 21.06
C TRP A 242 -10.29 -13.31 19.54
N LEU A 243 -9.22 -12.97 18.82
CA LEU A 243 -9.29 -12.83 17.36
C LEU A 243 -9.79 -14.12 16.70
N THR A 244 -9.32 -15.29 17.15
CA THR A 244 -9.74 -16.57 16.58
C THR A 244 -11.20 -16.92 16.88
N SER A 245 -11.73 -16.50 18.03
CA SER A 245 -13.15 -16.72 18.36
C SER A 245 -14.08 -15.80 17.56
N MET A 246 -13.66 -14.57 17.29
CA MET A 246 -14.39 -13.60 16.47
C MET A 246 -14.32 -13.93 14.98
N LEU A 247 -13.16 -14.39 14.51
CA LEU A 247 -12.90 -14.67 13.11
C LEU A 247 -13.11 -16.16 12.83
N SER A 248 -14.37 -16.58 12.72
CA SER A 248 -14.71 -17.98 12.45
C SER A 248 -13.95 -18.53 11.22
N GLY A 249 -13.40 -19.75 11.32
CA GLY A 249 -12.57 -20.37 10.30
C GLY A 249 -11.11 -19.88 10.29
N SER A 250 -10.71 -19.03 11.24
CA SER A 250 -9.31 -18.66 11.43
C SER A 250 -8.55 -19.66 12.31
N PHE A 251 -7.23 -19.67 12.17
CA PHE A 251 -6.33 -20.49 12.99
C PHE A 251 -4.93 -19.86 13.07
N MET A 252 -4.13 -20.30 14.03
CA MET A 252 -2.74 -19.86 14.18
C MET A 252 -1.80 -20.75 13.37
N SER A 253 -0.97 -20.18 12.49
CA SER A 253 0.05 -20.92 11.75
C SER A 253 1.45 -20.81 12.38
N ARG A 254 1.71 -19.74 13.13
CA ARG A 254 2.91 -19.49 13.94
C ARG A 254 2.53 -18.70 15.18
N ARG A 255 3.45 -18.56 16.15
CA ARG A 255 3.23 -17.83 17.41
C ARG A 255 2.68 -16.41 17.23
N ASN A 256 3.05 -15.73 16.14
CA ASN A 256 2.65 -14.36 15.84
C ASN A 256 1.93 -14.22 14.48
N THR A 257 1.32 -15.30 14.00
CA THR A 257 0.70 -15.34 12.68
C THR A 257 -0.67 -16.00 12.73
N LEU A 258 -1.68 -15.22 12.36
CA LEU A 258 -3.08 -15.62 12.24
C LEU A 258 -3.41 -15.86 10.76
N VAL A 259 -4.09 -16.94 10.44
CA VAL A 259 -4.62 -17.20 9.09
C VAL A 259 -6.13 -17.03 9.15
N VAL A 260 -6.69 -16.24 8.25
CA VAL A 260 -8.13 -15.95 8.19
C VAL A 260 -8.68 -16.23 6.78
N PRO A 261 -9.95 -16.62 6.61
CA PRO A 261 -10.60 -16.62 5.30
C PRO A 261 -10.53 -15.23 4.66
N ALA A 262 -10.18 -15.12 3.38
CA ALA A 262 -9.92 -13.79 2.79
C ALA A 262 -11.19 -12.92 2.69
N GLY A 263 -12.39 -13.52 2.60
CA GLY A 263 -13.66 -12.81 2.74
C GLY A 263 -13.83 -12.07 4.08
N LYS A 264 -13.03 -12.40 5.11
CA LYS A 264 -13.02 -11.74 6.42
C LYS A 264 -11.87 -10.76 6.61
N MET A 265 -11.10 -10.44 5.57
CA MET A 265 -9.93 -9.56 5.65
C MET A 265 -10.25 -8.19 6.26
N MET A 266 -11.30 -7.52 5.77
CA MET A 266 -11.71 -6.20 6.28
C MET A 266 -12.12 -6.28 7.75
N PHE A 267 -12.90 -7.31 8.13
CA PHE A 267 -13.29 -7.49 9.53
C PHE A 267 -12.08 -7.76 10.43
N ALA A 268 -11.13 -8.57 9.98
CA ALA A 268 -9.89 -8.81 10.71
C ALA A 268 -9.05 -7.53 10.86
N MET A 269 -8.95 -6.71 9.82
CA MET A 269 -8.31 -5.39 9.88
C MET A 269 -8.98 -4.50 10.92
N GLU A 270 -10.30 -4.41 10.92
CA GLU A 270 -11.03 -3.60 11.89
C GLU A 270 -10.80 -4.07 13.34
N LEU A 271 -10.86 -5.37 13.61
CA LEU A 271 -10.62 -5.90 14.96
C LEU A 271 -9.19 -5.67 15.45
N ILE A 272 -8.20 -5.73 14.55
CA ILE A 272 -6.78 -5.58 14.90
C ILE A 272 -6.38 -4.09 15.00
N LEU A 273 -6.81 -3.27 14.03
CA LEU A 273 -6.32 -1.90 13.87
C LEU A 273 -7.11 -0.89 14.69
N SER A 274 -8.41 -1.11 14.97
CA SER A 274 -9.21 -0.17 15.78
C SER A 274 -8.59 0.12 17.15
N PRO A 275 -8.25 -0.89 17.99
CA PRO A 275 -7.64 -0.61 19.30
C PRO A 275 -6.26 0.05 19.18
N ILE A 276 -5.48 -0.31 18.15
CA ILE A 276 -4.16 0.29 17.90
C ILE A 276 -4.30 1.79 17.58
N ILE A 277 -5.22 2.14 16.70
CA ILE A 277 -5.46 3.53 16.28
C ILE A 277 -6.07 4.31 17.45
N HIS A 278 -7.00 3.73 18.21
CA HIS A 278 -7.55 4.34 19.41
C HIS A 278 -6.43 4.74 20.40
N ASP A 279 -5.55 3.80 20.75
CA ASP A 279 -4.43 4.05 21.67
C ASP A 279 -3.44 5.08 21.12
N MET A 280 -3.22 5.09 19.80
CA MET A 280 -2.39 6.07 19.13
C MET A 280 -2.98 7.48 19.25
N MET A 281 -4.29 7.62 19.02
CA MET A 281 -4.99 8.90 19.14
C MET A 281 -5.08 9.39 20.57
N GLU A 282 -5.29 8.49 21.54
CA GLU A 282 -5.25 8.83 22.97
C GLU A 282 -3.88 9.37 23.42
N LYS A 283 -2.80 8.85 22.85
CA LYS A 283 -1.44 9.37 23.10
C LYS A 283 -1.23 10.73 22.45
N SER A 284 -1.70 10.91 21.22
CA SER A 284 -1.64 12.20 20.50
C SER A 284 -2.36 13.32 21.26
N ARG A 285 -3.57 13.06 21.78
CA ARG A 285 -4.34 14.05 22.55
C ARG A 285 -3.70 14.46 23.88
N LYS A 286 -2.84 13.60 24.44
CA LYS A 286 -2.17 13.82 25.74
C LYS A 286 -0.80 14.49 25.62
N GLY A 287 -0.19 14.50 24.42
CA GLY A 287 1.14 15.06 24.14
C GLY A 287 1.07 16.45 23.50
#